data_AF-A0A327J6J1-F1
#
_entry.id   AF-A0A327J6J1-F1
#
_cell.length_a   1.000
_cell.length_b   1.000
_cell.length_c   1.000
_cell.angle_alpha   90.00
_cell.angle_beta   90.00
_cell.angle_gamma   90.00
#
_symmetry.space_group_name_H-M   'P 1'
#
loop_
_entity.id
_entity.type
_entity.pdbx_description
1 polymer ?
#
loop_
_entity_poly.entity_id
_entity_poly.type
_entity_poly.pdbx_seq_one_letter_code
_entity_poly.pdbx_strand_id
1 'polypeptide(L)'
;MKKMFVMSLIMVMTMFMTPAFAGTHGKDGKISPRSVGACACSLLVWPGIGQAINEQSVEKDVTHAILGLTGIFRFWSAYDALIDRQGGVWHHRI
;
A
#
# COMPACT_ATOMS: atom_id res chain seq x y z
N MET A 1 -5.29 -16.92 -33.79
CA MET A 1 -4.82 -18.13 -33.06
C MET A 1 -3.70 -17.85 -32.07
N LYS A 2 -2.57 -17.22 -32.45
CA LYS A 2 -1.46 -16.90 -31.52
C LYS A 2 -1.91 -16.15 -30.25
N LYS A 3 -2.81 -15.16 -30.40
CA LYS A 3 -3.38 -14.40 -29.28
C LYS A 3 -4.22 -15.26 -28.31
N MET A 4 -4.96 -16.24 -28.83
CA MET A 4 -5.76 -17.14 -27.99
C MET A 4 -4.87 -18.07 -27.16
N PHE A 5 -3.78 -18.56 -27.76
CA PHE A 5 -2.79 -19.38 -27.07
C PHE A 5 -2.09 -18.62 -25.94
N VAL A 6 -1.75 -17.34 -26.17
CA VAL A 6 -1.16 -16.47 -25.14
C VAL A 6 -2.15 -16.23 -23.99
N MET A 7 -3.42 -15.98 -24.29
CA MET A 7 -4.44 -15.77 -23.24
C MET A 7 -4.70 -17.04 -22.43
N SER A 8 -4.75 -18.22 -23.06
CA SER A 8 -4.87 -19.48 -22.33
C SER A 8 -3.66 -19.77 -21.45
N LEU A 9 -2.45 -19.41 -21.91
CA LEU A 9 -1.23 -19.59 -21.14
C LEU A 9 -1.21 -18.68 -19.90
N ILE A 10 -1.57 -17.40 -20.06
CA ILE A 10 -1.69 -16.46 -18.94
C ILE A 10 -2.73 -16.96 -17.92
N MET A 11 -3.88 -17.44 -18.39
CA MET A 11 -4.94 -17.95 -17.51
C MET A 11 -4.47 -19.15 -16.68
N VAL A 12 -3.79 -20.13 -17.30
CA VAL A 12 -3.23 -21.28 -16.59
C VAL A 12 -2.16 -20.85 -15.58
N MET A 13 -1.29 -19.90 -15.93
CA MET A 13 -0.27 -19.38 -15.02
C MET A 13 -0.87 -18.67 -13.80
N THR A 14 -2.02 -18.01 -13.97
CA THR A 14 -2.71 -17.32 -12.85
C THR A 14 -3.51 -18.25 -11.94
N MET A 15 -3.97 -19.42 -12.44
CA MET A 15 -4.81 -20.36 -11.68
C MET A 15 -4.07 -21.12 -10.58
N PHE A 16 -2.75 -21.26 -10.68
CA PHE A 16 -1.91 -22.01 -9.74
C PHE A 16 -0.96 -21.13 -8.93
N MET A 17 -1.17 -19.82 -8.91
CA MET A 17 -0.39 -18.95 -8.04
C MET A 17 -0.78 -19.22 -6.59
N THR A 18 0.08 -19.93 -5.85
CA THR A 18 0.00 -19.96 -4.40
C THR A 18 0.27 -18.55 -3.89
N PRO A 19 -0.60 -17.97 -3.05
CA PRO A 19 -0.35 -16.66 -2.50
C PRO A 19 0.86 -16.75 -1.57
N ALA A 20 1.98 -16.17 -1.99
CA ALA A 20 3.15 -15.99 -1.14
C ALA A 20 2.92 -14.78 -0.24
N PHE A 21 2.26 -14.99 0.90
CA PHE A 21 2.16 -13.96 1.93
C PHE A 21 3.51 -13.86 2.63
N ALA A 22 4.29 -12.83 2.30
CA ALA A 22 5.33 -12.36 3.20
C ALA A 22 4.64 -11.98 4.53
N GLY A 23 5.14 -12.49 5.66
CA GLY A 23 4.59 -12.12 6.96
C GLY A 23 4.78 -10.62 7.16
N THR A 24 3.69 -9.86 7.05
CA THR A 24 3.77 -8.41 7.19
C THR A 24 4.05 -8.09 8.65
N HIS A 25 5.16 -7.40 8.94
CA HIS A 25 5.41 -6.90 10.29
C HIS A 25 4.56 -5.66 10.62
N GLY A 26 3.71 -5.22 9.67
CA GLY A 26 2.77 -4.14 9.86
C GLY A 26 1.70 -4.49 10.91
N LYS A 27 1.40 -3.54 11.80
CA LYS A 27 0.32 -3.65 12.78
C LYS A 27 -0.71 -2.55 12.53
N ASP A 28 -1.96 -2.96 12.37
CA ASP A 28 -3.06 -2.03 12.20
C ASP A 28 -3.32 -1.27 13.50
N GLY A 29 -3.52 0.04 13.37
CA GLY A 29 -3.89 0.92 14.46
C GLY A 29 -5.40 0.99 14.62
N LYS A 30 -5.92 2.17 14.95
CA LYS A 30 -7.35 2.42 15.08
C LYS A 30 -7.79 3.50 14.11
N ILE A 31 -8.92 3.27 13.46
CA ILE A 31 -9.59 4.33 12.71
C ILE A 31 -10.07 5.39 13.70
N SER A 32 -9.68 6.64 13.45
CA SER A 32 -10.01 7.80 14.26
C SER A 32 -10.33 8.99 13.36
N PRO A 33 -10.96 10.07 13.87
CA PRO A 33 -11.17 11.29 13.08
C PRO A 33 -9.87 11.84 12.47
N ARG A 34 -8.74 11.70 13.19
CA ARG A 34 -7.40 12.04 12.70
C ARG A 34 -7.02 11.19 11.49
N SER A 35 -7.18 9.86 11.59
CA SER A 35 -6.77 8.94 10.53
C SER A 35 -7.65 9.06 9.27
N VAL A 36 -8.91 9.46 9.42
CA VAL A 36 -9.80 9.80 8.29
C VAL A 36 -9.30 11.07 7.57
N GLY A 37 -8.92 12.11 8.32
CA GLY A 37 -8.29 13.30 7.74
C GLY A 37 -6.96 12.98 7.06
N ALA A 38 -6.13 12.14 7.70
CA ALA A 38 -4.87 11.66 7.16
C ALA A 38 -5.06 10.90 5.83
N CYS A 39 -6.08 10.04 5.75
CA CYS A 39 -6.48 9.36 4.53
C CYS A 39 -6.81 10.34 3.40
N ALA A 40 -7.66 11.34 3.68
CA ALA A 40 -8.03 12.35 2.70
C ALA A 40 -6.80 13.15 2.21
N CYS A 41 -5.89 13.51 3.11
CA CYS A 41 -4.65 14.19 2.76
C CYS A 41 -3.73 13.32 1.89
N SER A 42 -3.53 12.04 2.23
CA SER A 42 -2.74 11.10 1.41
C SER A 42 -3.37 10.85 0.04
N LEU A 43 -4.71 10.84 -0.05
CA LEU A 43 -5.41 10.59 -1.31
C LEU A 43 -5.52 11.83 -2.20
N LEU A 44 -5.70 13.02 -1.66
CA LEU A 44 -6.01 14.22 -2.44
C LEU A 44 -4.84 15.19 -2.56
N VAL A 45 -4.02 15.33 -1.51
CA VAL A 45 -2.90 16.27 -1.51
C VAL A 45 -1.65 15.58 -2.03
N TRP A 46 -1.09 14.64 -1.26
CA TRP A 46 0.16 13.97 -1.61
C TRP A 46 0.31 12.63 -0.88
N PRO A 47 0.73 11.56 -1.56
CA PRO A 47 0.98 10.27 -0.91
C PRO A 47 2.11 10.39 0.12
N GLY A 48 1.91 9.89 1.34
CA GLY A 48 2.85 10.04 2.47
C GLY A 48 2.37 11.04 3.52
N ILE A 49 1.65 12.10 3.15
CA ILE A 49 1.20 13.13 4.12
C ILE A 49 0.36 12.53 5.25
N GLY A 50 -0.49 11.55 4.96
CA GLY A 50 -1.27 10.85 5.98
C GLY A 50 -0.40 10.06 6.96
N GLN A 51 0.72 9.50 6.51
CA GLN A 51 1.69 8.83 7.38
C GLN A 51 2.33 9.86 8.33
N ALA A 52 2.72 11.04 7.83
CA ALA A 52 3.24 12.13 8.64
C ALA A 52 2.19 12.66 9.64
N ILE A 53 0.95 12.85 9.19
CA ILE A 53 -0.18 13.24 10.05
C ILE A 53 -0.41 12.20 11.13
N ASN A 54 -0.17 10.92 10.90
CA ASN A 54 -0.37 9.86 11.89
C ASN A 54 0.88 9.58 12.75
N GLU A 55 1.93 10.40 12.67
CA GLU A 55 3.19 10.19 13.41
C GLU A 55 3.81 8.79 13.15
N GLN A 56 3.64 8.28 11.92
CA GLN A 56 4.26 7.03 11.48
C GLN A 56 5.76 7.25 11.21
N SER A 57 6.53 6.17 11.07
CA SER A 57 7.98 6.28 10.89
C SER A 57 8.35 7.09 9.63
N VAL A 58 9.46 7.83 9.70
CA VAL A 58 9.95 8.64 8.56
C VAL A 58 10.24 7.75 7.34
N GLU A 59 10.79 6.55 7.55
CA GLU A 59 11.00 5.57 6.47
C GLU A 59 9.69 5.24 5.75
N LYS A 60 8.58 5.17 6.50
CA LYS A 60 7.27 4.86 5.95
C LYS A 60 6.70 6.01 5.14
N ASP A 61 6.73 7.23 5.68
CA ASP A 61 6.33 8.42 4.95
C ASP A 61 7.10 8.56 3.62
N VAL A 62 8.43 8.43 3.66
CA VAL A 62 9.29 8.50 2.46
C VAL A 62 8.96 7.38 1.47
N THR A 63 8.73 6.16 1.93
CA THR A 63 8.35 5.03 1.07
C THR A 63 7.04 5.33 0.34
N HIS A 64 6.04 5.83 1.05
CA HIS A 64 4.73 6.20 0.48
C HIS A 64 4.83 7.39 -0.47
N ALA A 65 5.66 8.39 -0.17
CA ALA A 65 5.91 9.53 -1.04
C ALA A 65 6.58 9.11 -2.36
N ILE A 66 7.60 8.25 -2.31
CA ILE A 66 8.34 7.81 -3.49
C ILE A 66 7.50 6.83 -4.32
N LEU A 67 6.96 5.77 -3.70
CA LEU A 67 6.15 4.78 -4.42
C LEU A 67 4.83 5.39 -4.89
N GLY A 68 4.26 6.34 -4.15
CA GLY A 68 3.05 7.05 -4.51
C GLY A 68 3.13 7.80 -5.85
N LEU A 69 4.33 8.15 -6.32
CA LEU A 69 4.55 8.73 -7.64
C LEU A 69 4.17 7.79 -8.79
N THR A 70 4.13 6.47 -8.57
CA THR A 70 3.70 5.52 -9.60
C THR A 70 2.17 5.45 -9.74
N GLY A 71 1.41 6.27 -9.00
CA GLY A 71 -0.05 6.36 -9.06
C GLY A 71 -0.80 5.26 -8.32
N ILE A 72 -0.39 4.00 -8.46
CA ILE A 72 -1.05 2.84 -7.82
C ILE A 72 -0.87 2.89 -6.28
N PHE A 73 0.31 3.25 -5.79
CA PHE A 73 0.59 3.30 -4.36
C PHE A 73 -0.05 4.49 -3.63
N ARG A 74 -0.74 5.39 -4.34
CA ARG A 74 -1.52 6.47 -3.71
C ARG A 74 -2.70 5.94 -2.91
N PHE A 75 -3.40 4.92 -3.45
CA PHE A 75 -4.48 4.24 -2.73
C PHE A 75 -3.95 3.46 -1.53
N TRP A 76 -2.76 2.87 -1.68
CA TRP A 76 -2.08 2.21 -0.57
C TRP A 76 -1.69 3.20 0.54
N SER A 77 -1.18 4.38 0.19
CA SER A 77 -0.90 5.45 1.15
C SER A 77 -2.14 5.95 1.87
N ALA A 78 -3.25 6.13 1.16
CA ALA A 78 -4.53 6.49 1.76
C ALA A 78 -5.04 5.40 2.72
N TYR A 79 -4.95 4.13 2.33
CA TYR A 79 -5.32 2.99 3.16
C TYR A 79 -4.47 2.92 4.44
N ASP A 80 -3.14 2.94 4.32
CA ASP A 80 -2.22 2.88 5.47
C ASP A 80 -2.43 4.06 6.44
N ALA A 81 -2.84 5.22 5.91
CA ALA A 81 -3.21 6.38 6.71
C ALA A 81 -4.58 6.21 7.39
N LEU A 82 -5.57 5.62 6.71
CA LEU A 82 -6.91 5.41 7.27
C LEU A 82 -6.90 4.48 8.48
N ILE A 83 -6.22 3.34 8.35
CA ILE A 83 -6.16 2.32 9.41
C ILE A 83 -5.02 2.57 10.39
N ASP A 84 -4.32 3.69 10.25
CA ASP A 84 -3.16 4.06 11.07
C ASP A 84 -2.15 2.90 11.22
N ARG A 85 -1.80 2.27 10.09
CA ARG A 85 -0.94 1.09 10.08
C ARG A 85 0.48 1.48 10.43
N GLN A 86 1.10 0.83 11.41
CA GLN A 86 2.50 1.02 11.76
C GLN A 86 3.35 -0.09 11.13
N GLY A 87 4.56 0.22 10.64
CA GLY A 87 5.42 -0.75 9.95
C GLY A 87 5.02 -1.05 8.50
N GLY A 88 5.47 -2.19 7.95
CA GLY A 88 5.12 -2.60 6.57
C GLY A 88 5.88 -1.88 5.46
N VAL A 89 7.13 -1.49 5.73
CA VAL A 89 8.07 -0.85 4.77
C VAL A 89 9.41 -1.58 4.76
N TRP A 90 10.37 -1.23 3.91
CA TRP A 90 11.55 -2.06 3.57
C TRP A 90 12.24 -2.74 4.78
N HIS A 91 12.45 -2.04 5.90
CA HIS A 91 12.99 -2.65 7.14
C HIS A 91 11.99 -2.78 8.32
N HIS A 92 10.69 -2.71 8.03
CA HIS A 92 9.62 -3.49 8.70
C HIS A 92 8.84 -4.34 7.67
N ARG A 93 9.66 -4.95 6.80
CA ARG A 93 9.43 -5.74 5.57
C ARG A 93 7.95 -5.97 5.27
N ILE A 94 7.38 -5.21 4.32
CA ILE A 94 6.01 -5.28 3.74
C ILE A 94 5.02 -6.17 4.49
#